data_AF-A0A7G9GAR9-F1
#
_entry.id   AF-A0A7G9GAR9-F1
#
_cell.length_a   1.000
_cell.length_b   1.000
_cell.length_c   1.000
_cell.angle_alpha   90.00
_cell.angle_beta   90.00
_cell.angle_gamma   90.00
#
_symmetry.space_group_name_H-M   'P 1'
#
loop_
_entity.id
_entity.type
_entity.pdbx_description
1 polymer ?
#
loop_
_entity_poly.entity_id
_entity_poly.type
_entity_poly.pdbx_seq_one_letter_code
_entity_poly.pdbx_strand_id
1 'polypeptide(L)'
;MSIRKYRTILADPPWDINQKGKYGAGKHYELMKLDRIKAMPVADFSEENEHLWLWVPNGLLQERLDVIKAWGFTYRAPFYWIKPKLGLGNYLRNASEAILFGTHGKAPVKFKSQPNWVFAPTQDHSRKPEEQYAIIERVSPEPYLELFARRHQPGWDAWGNEIASDIVIPDYPVPSYSDKAALGKSE
;
A
#
# COMPACT_ATOMS: atom_id res chain seq x y z
N MET A 1 23.45 11.59 -0.57
CA MET A 1 22.94 10.43 0.17
C MET A 1 22.01 9.70 -0.78
N SER A 2 22.35 8.49 -1.20
CA SER A 2 21.55 7.76 -2.19
C SER A 2 20.31 7.20 -1.50
N ILE A 3 19.12 7.57 -1.98
CA ILE A 3 17.86 7.01 -1.50
C ILE A 3 17.73 5.62 -2.10
N ARG A 4 17.51 4.60 -1.26
CA ARG A 4 17.30 3.23 -1.73
C ARG A 4 16.08 3.19 -2.66
N LYS A 5 16.24 2.53 -3.80
CA LYS A 5 15.23 2.41 -4.84
C LYS A 5 14.53 1.06 -4.75
N TYR A 6 13.24 1.05 -5.07
CA TYR A 6 12.41 -0.16 -5.06
C TYR A 6 11.83 -0.40 -6.45
N ARG A 7 11.35 -1.61 -6.72
CA ARG A 7 10.63 -1.91 -7.96
C ARG A 7 9.19 -2.29 -7.73
N THR A 8 8.82 -2.53 -6.47
CA THR A 8 7.46 -2.81 -6.06
C THR A 8 7.17 -2.14 -4.73
N ILE A 9 6.08 -1.38 -4.70
CA ILE A 9 5.57 -0.71 -3.52
C ILE A 9 4.18 -1.25 -3.21
N LEU A 10 3.97 -1.68 -1.97
CA LEU A 10 2.67 -1.96 -1.37
C LEU A 10 2.33 -0.83 -0.40
N ALA A 11 1.11 -0.29 -0.44
CA ALA A 11 0.69 0.76 0.47
C ALA A 11 -0.75 0.57 0.96
N ASP A 12 -0.97 0.77 2.26
CA ASP A 12 -2.31 0.83 2.89
C ASP A 12 -2.45 2.13 3.70
N PRO A 13 -2.62 3.30 3.05
CA PRO A 13 -2.65 4.58 3.74
C PRO A 13 -3.80 4.67 4.77
N PRO A 14 -3.64 5.42 5.87
CA PRO A 14 -4.70 5.65 6.83
C PRO A 14 -5.66 6.76 6.36
N TRP A 15 -6.50 6.45 5.37
CA TRP A 15 -7.42 7.40 4.72
C TRP A 15 -8.39 8.07 5.71
N ASP A 16 -8.37 9.41 5.80
CA ASP A 16 -9.30 10.18 6.65
C ASP A 16 -10.76 10.23 6.12
N ILE A 17 -10.93 10.03 4.81
CA ILE A 17 -12.22 10.24 4.15
C ILE A 17 -13.21 9.13 4.55
N ASN A 18 -14.44 9.54 4.87
CA ASN A 18 -15.55 8.68 5.30
C ASN A 18 -15.31 7.91 6.62
N GLN A 19 -14.39 8.37 7.47
CA GLN A 19 -14.13 7.77 8.79
C GLN A 19 -14.92 8.41 9.94
N LYS A 20 -15.96 9.19 9.65
CA LYS A 20 -16.84 9.82 10.65
C LYS A 20 -18.06 8.95 10.92
N GLY A 21 -18.25 8.51 12.16
CA GLY A 21 -19.43 7.73 12.59
C GLY A 21 -19.11 6.65 13.64
N LYS A 22 -20.14 5.88 14.04
CA LYS A 22 -20.03 4.84 15.09
C LYS A 22 -19.00 3.74 14.77
N TYR A 23 -18.76 3.48 13.48
CA TYR A 23 -17.84 2.47 12.96
C TYR A 23 -16.61 3.07 12.24
N GLY A 24 -16.34 4.36 12.44
CA GLY A 24 -15.22 5.06 11.80
C GLY A 24 -13.86 4.66 12.39
N ALA A 25 -12.84 4.53 11.54
CA ALA A 25 -11.51 4.08 11.93
C ALA A 25 -10.71 5.12 12.74
N GLY A 26 -11.13 6.39 12.77
CA GLY A 26 -10.45 7.46 13.51
C GLY A 26 -10.41 7.29 15.04
N LYS A 27 -11.01 6.23 15.57
CA LYS A 27 -10.88 5.83 16.99
C LYS A 27 -9.68 4.91 17.26
N HIS A 28 -9.01 4.39 16.22
CA HIS A 28 -8.03 3.32 16.35
C HIS A 28 -6.61 3.72 15.92
N TYR A 29 -6.43 4.73 15.07
CA TYR A 29 -5.13 5.24 14.62
C TYR A 29 -5.24 6.67 14.08
N GLU A 30 -4.13 7.40 14.02
CA GLU A 30 -4.08 8.73 13.39
C GLU A 30 -4.33 8.64 11.89
N LEU A 31 -5.32 9.39 11.41
CA LEU A 31 -5.69 9.44 9.99
C LEU A 31 -4.88 10.50 9.26
N MET A 32 -4.65 10.26 7.97
CA MET A 32 -3.88 11.12 7.10
C MET A 32 -4.80 11.74 6.04
N LYS A 33 -4.74 13.08 5.94
CA LYS A 33 -5.50 13.82 4.92
C LYS A 33 -5.07 13.39 3.52
N LEU A 34 -6.02 13.35 2.59
CA LEU A 34 -5.76 12.95 1.20
C LEU A 34 -4.62 13.75 0.56
N ASP A 35 -4.58 15.08 0.75
CA ASP A 35 -3.50 15.90 0.22
C ASP A 35 -2.14 15.53 0.79
N ARG A 36 -2.10 15.12 2.06
CA ARG A 36 -0.88 14.67 2.72
C ARG A 36 -0.43 13.30 2.19
N ILE A 37 -1.37 12.39 1.88
CA ILE A 37 -1.09 11.11 1.20
C ILE A 37 -0.53 11.36 -0.21
N LYS A 38 -1.21 12.19 -1.01
CA LYS A 38 -0.77 12.55 -2.38
C LYS A 38 0.61 13.19 -2.42
N ALA A 39 0.95 13.99 -1.41
CA ALA A 39 2.23 14.70 -1.31
C ALA A 39 3.41 13.81 -0.88
N MET A 40 3.19 12.53 -0.53
CA MET A 40 4.31 11.65 -0.20
C MET A 40 5.26 11.51 -1.40
N PRO A 41 6.58 11.59 -1.19
CA PRO A 41 7.57 11.51 -2.25
C PRO A 41 7.79 10.07 -2.72
N VAL A 42 6.72 9.33 -3.04
CA VAL A 42 6.81 7.92 -3.44
C VAL A 42 7.63 7.75 -4.71
N ALA A 43 7.54 8.72 -5.62
CA ALA A 43 8.35 8.77 -6.84
C ALA A 43 9.86 8.93 -6.55
N ASP A 44 10.27 9.40 -5.38
CA ASP A 44 11.71 9.56 -5.06
C ASP A 44 12.36 8.21 -4.75
N PHE A 45 11.57 7.21 -4.38
CA PHE A 45 12.02 5.82 -4.20
C PHE A 45 12.03 5.03 -5.53
N SER A 46 11.82 5.73 -6.65
CA SER A 46 11.47 5.11 -7.92
C SER A 46 12.66 4.61 -8.76
N GLU A 47 12.58 3.38 -9.28
CA GLU A 47 13.32 2.87 -10.44
C GLU A 47 12.59 3.19 -11.78
N GLU A 48 13.23 2.97 -12.93
CA GLU A 48 12.61 3.24 -14.25
C GLU A 48 11.35 2.38 -14.53
N ASN A 49 11.20 1.23 -13.87
CA ASN A 49 10.12 0.27 -14.10
C ASN A 49 9.59 -0.31 -12.79
N GLU A 50 8.38 0.11 -12.40
CA GLU A 50 7.86 -0.15 -11.06
C GLU A 50 6.41 -0.54 -11.00
N HIS A 51 6.07 -1.28 -9.95
CA HIS A 51 4.72 -1.66 -9.60
C HIS A 51 4.27 -0.96 -8.32
N LEU A 52 3.04 -0.48 -8.32
CA LEU A 52 2.33 -0.01 -7.13
C LEU A 52 1.11 -0.88 -6.88
N TRP A 53 0.98 -1.33 -5.63
CA TRP A 53 -0.19 -2.00 -5.09
C TRP A 53 -0.77 -1.14 -3.97
N LEU A 54 -1.91 -0.49 -4.22
CA LEU A 54 -2.51 0.49 -3.31
C LEU A 54 -3.83 -0.04 -2.74
N TRP A 55 -3.88 -0.31 -1.43
CA TRP A 55 -5.10 -0.67 -0.71
C TRP A 55 -5.98 0.54 -0.45
N VAL A 56 -7.29 0.33 -0.61
CA VAL A 56 -8.22 1.44 -0.50
C VAL A 56 -9.64 1.04 -0.05
N PRO A 57 -10.29 1.82 0.84
CA PRO A 57 -11.71 1.68 1.21
C PRO A 57 -12.68 1.85 0.03
N ASN A 58 -13.53 0.85 -0.26
CA ASN A 58 -14.37 0.74 -1.48
C ASN A 58 -15.09 2.02 -1.94
N GLY A 59 -15.49 2.92 -1.02
CA GLY A 59 -16.19 4.16 -1.36
C GLY A 59 -15.33 5.29 -1.93
N LEU A 60 -14.01 5.11 -2.04
CA LEU A 60 -13.08 6.20 -2.39
C LEU A 60 -12.44 6.04 -3.78
N LEU A 61 -13.16 5.52 -4.79
CA LEU A 61 -12.51 5.17 -6.07
C LEU A 61 -11.76 6.34 -6.74
N GLN A 62 -12.35 7.54 -6.74
CA GLN A 62 -11.75 8.70 -7.39
C GLN A 62 -10.44 9.12 -6.71
N GLU A 63 -10.45 9.21 -5.38
CA GLU A 63 -9.31 9.64 -4.57
C GLU A 63 -8.11 8.70 -4.73
N ARG A 64 -8.35 7.44 -5.06
CA ARG A 64 -7.30 6.45 -5.36
C ARG A 64 -6.56 6.78 -6.62
N LEU A 65 -7.32 7.05 -7.67
CA LEU A 65 -6.76 7.34 -8.98
C LEU A 65 -5.97 8.64 -8.90
N ASP A 66 -6.44 9.58 -8.07
CA ASP A 66 -5.72 10.80 -7.76
C ASP A 66 -4.40 10.54 -7.02
N VAL A 67 -4.37 9.62 -6.04
CA VAL A 67 -3.12 9.22 -5.35
C VAL A 67 -2.16 8.49 -6.29
N ILE A 68 -2.64 7.50 -7.06
CA ILE A 68 -1.84 6.79 -8.05
C ILE A 68 -1.20 7.78 -9.02
N LYS A 69 -1.98 8.73 -9.54
CA LYS A 69 -1.51 9.78 -10.44
C LYS A 69 -0.52 10.72 -9.75
N ALA A 70 -0.80 11.18 -8.53
CA ALA A 70 0.07 12.09 -7.78
C ALA A 70 1.44 11.46 -7.49
N TRP A 71 1.47 10.14 -7.26
CA TRP A 71 2.71 9.38 -7.07
C TRP A 71 3.41 9.02 -8.38
N GLY A 72 2.91 9.46 -9.55
CA GLY A 72 3.55 9.24 -10.85
C GLY A 72 3.24 7.90 -11.51
N PHE A 73 2.29 7.12 -10.98
CA PHE A 73 1.92 5.83 -11.54
C PHE A 73 0.75 5.95 -12.52
N THR A 74 0.71 5.03 -13.48
CA THR A 74 -0.45 4.80 -14.35
C THR A 74 -1.27 3.65 -13.78
N TYR A 75 -2.54 3.88 -13.49
CA TYR A 75 -3.49 2.81 -13.11
C TYR A 75 -3.62 1.76 -14.22
N ARG A 76 -3.59 0.48 -13.86
CA ARG A 76 -3.70 -0.63 -14.82
C ARG A 76 -4.91 -1.50 -14.57
N ALA A 77 -5.10 -1.99 -13.35
CA ALA A 77 -6.15 -2.94 -13.05
C ALA A 77 -6.50 -2.94 -11.55
N PRO A 78 -7.74 -3.30 -11.18
CA PRO A 78 -8.05 -3.65 -9.81
C PRO A 78 -7.70 -5.12 -9.55
N PHE A 79 -7.29 -5.42 -8.33
CA PHE A 79 -7.23 -6.77 -7.79
C PHE A 79 -8.14 -6.85 -6.57
N TYR A 80 -8.93 -7.91 -6.46
CA TYR A 80 -9.97 -8.02 -5.44
C TYR A 80 -9.66 -9.09 -4.40
N TRP A 81 -9.62 -8.68 -3.15
CA TRP A 81 -9.78 -9.62 -2.04
C TRP A 81 -11.25 -9.91 -1.82
N ILE A 82 -11.69 -11.10 -2.19
CA ILE A 82 -13.03 -11.63 -1.96
C ILE A 82 -13.11 -12.22 -0.56
N LYS A 83 -14.13 -11.80 0.18
CA LYS A 83 -14.34 -12.19 1.58
C LYS A 83 -15.43 -13.25 1.71
N PRO A 84 -15.28 -14.24 2.60
CA PRO A 84 -16.29 -15.26 2.87
C PRO A 84 -17.50 -14.74 3.67
N LYS A 85 -17.79 -13.42 3.66
CA LYS A 85 -18.89 -12.81 4.42
C LYS A 85 -19.30 -11.46 3.85
N LEU A 86 -20.54 -11.05 4.15
CA LEU A 86 -21.03 -9.70 3.86
C LEU A 86 -20.56 -8.70 4.92
N GLY A 87 -19.87 -7.66 4.48
CA GLY A 87 -19.49 -6.48 5.26
C GLY A 87 -20.56 -5.39 5.25
N LEU A 88 -20.16 -4.17 5.63
CA LEU A 88 -21.01 -2.99 5.61
C LEU A 88 -21.35 -2.55 4.16
N GLY A 89 -22.30 -1.65 4.00
CA GLY A 89 -22.60 -0.99 2.73
C GLY A 89 -24.06 -0.54 2.62
N ASN A 90 -24.27 0.71 2.19
CA ASN A 90 -25.59 1.34 2.20
C ASN A 90 -26.44 0.96 0.98
N TYR A 91 -25.81 0.83 -0.19
CA TYR A 91 -26.49 0.47 -1.45
C TYR A 91 -26.25 -1.00 -1.81
N LEU A 92 -24.98 -1.41 -1.78
CA LEU A 92 -24.55 -2.80 -1.97
C LEU A 92 -23.73 -3.22 -0.77
N ARG A 93 -23.88 -4.48 -0.35
CA ARG A 93 -23.12 -5.06 0.75
C ARG A 93 -21.71 -5.38 0.28
N ASN A 94 -20.69 -4.84 0.93
CA ASN A 94 -19.30 -5.10 0.57
C ASN A 94 -18.96 -6.57 0.85
N ALA A 95 -18.63 -7.34 -0.19
CA ALA A 95 -18.11 -8.71 -0.08
C ALA A 95 -16.66 -8.82 -0.58
N SER A 96 -16.06 -7.68 -0.92
CA SER A 96 -14.67 -7.59 -1.36
C SER A 96 -14.02 -6.29 -0.91
N GLU A 97 -12.69 -6.26 -0.92
CA GLU A 97 -11.90 -5.02 -0.92
C GLU A 97 -11.00 -5.01 -2.15
N ALA A 98 -10.79 -3.84 -2.74
CA ALA A 98 -9.91 -3.70 -3.90
C ALA A 98 -8.54 -3.15 -3.48
N ILE A 99 -7.49 -3.77 -4.03
CA ILE A 99 -6.14 -3.21 -4.10
C ILE A 99 -5.89 -2.85 -5.56
N LEU A 100 -5.51 -1.60 -5.83
CA LEU A 100 -5.28 -1.13 -7.19
C LEU A 100 -3.84 -1.39 -7.62
N PHE A 101 -3.69 -1.94 -8.81
CA PHE A 101 -2.40 -2.14 -9.46
C PHE A 101 -2.11 -0.98 -10.42
N GLY A 102 -0.97 -0.34 -10.23
CA GLY A 102 -0.44 0.72 -11.07
C GLY A 102 1.01 0.46 -11.46
N THR A 103 1.48 1.11 -12.52
CA THR A 103 2.85 0.98 -13.02
C THR A 103 3.48 2.32 -13.34
N HIS A 104 4.78 2.45 -13.10
CA HIS A 104 5.63 3.50 -13.68
C HIS A 104 6.55 2.87 -14.74
N GLY A 105 6.76 3.57 -15.86
CA GLY A 105 7.48 3.02 -17.02
C GLY A 105 6.75 1.86 -17.71
N LYS A 106 7.51 0.92 -18.29
CA LYS A 106 6.98 -0.26 -19.00
C LYS A 106 6.54 -1.36 -18.04
N ALA A 107 7.28 -1.55 -16.95
CA ALA A 107 7.05 -2.48 -15.84
C ALA A 107 6.25 -3.76 -16.19
N PRO A 108 6.87 -4.74 -16.86
CA PRO A 108 6.20 -5.99 -17.18
C PRO A 108 6.02 -6.86 -15.92
N VAL A 109 4.86 -7.52 -15.82
CA VAL A 109 4.62 -8.54 -14.79
C VAL A 109 5.45 -9.80 -15.01
N LYS A 110 5.90 -10.43 -13.91
CA LYS A 110 6.63 -11.71 -13.92
C LYS A 110 5.72 -12.89 -14.28
N PHE A 111 4.44 -12.81 -13.94
CA PHE A 111 3.45 -13.86 -14.19
C PHE A 111 2.18 -13.27 -14.80
N LYS A 112 1.86 -13.70 -16.03
CA LYS A 112 0.78 -13.11 -16.85
C LYS A 112 -0.60 -13.73 -16.59
N SER A 113 -0.65 -14.89 -15.93
CA SER A 113 -1.89 -15.65 -15.72
C SER A 113 -2.43 -15.53 -14.30
N GLN A 114 -2.05 -14.50 -13.54
CA GLN A 114 -2.61 -14.22 -12.22
C GLN A 114 -4.05 -13.72 -12.37
N PRO A 115 -5.06 -14.41 -11.83
CA PRO A 115 -6.41 -13.85 -11.74
C PRO A 115 -6.39 -12.58 -10.91
N ASN A 116 -7.22 -11.60 -11.26
CA ASN A 116 -7.32 -10.32 -10.55
C ASN A 116 -8.16 -10.40 -9.27
N TRP A 117 -8.19 -11.57 -8.62
CA TRP A 117 -8.88 -11.77 -7.36
C TRP A 117 -8.23 -12.88 -6.54
N VAL A 118 -8.45 -12.82 -5.23
CA VAL A 118 -8.14 -13.89 -4.28
C VAL A 118 -9.29 -14.06 -3.31
N PHE A 119 -9.66 -15.31 -3.02
CA PHE A 119 -10.57 -15.61 -1.92
C PHE A 119 -9.73 -15.94 -0.68
N ALA A 120 -9.83 -15.12 0.36
CA ALA A 120 -9.01 -15.24 1.56
C ALA A 120 -9.81 -14.89 2.82
N PRO A 121 -9.50 -15.50 3.98
CA PRO A 121 -10.23 -15.29 5.23
C PRO A 121 -10.17 -13.83 5.69
N THR A 122 -11.25 -13.35 6.32
CA THR A 122 -11.23 -12.04 6.98
C THR A 122 -10.45 -12.12 8.27
N GLN A 123 -9.49 -11.21 8.43
CA GLN A 123 -8.69 -11.04 9.64
C GLN A 123 -9.32 -10.00 10.59
N ASP A 124 -8.78 -9.88 11.80
CA ASP A 124 -9.20 -8.88 12.78
C ASP A 124 -8.80 -7.45 12.37
N HIS A 125 -9.58 -6.46 12.84
CA HIS A 125 -9.22 -5.03 12.82
C HIS A 125 -8.69 -4.47 11.46
N SER A 126 -9.37 -4.77 10.35
CA SER A 126 -9.00 -4.29 8.99
C SER A 126 -7.62 -4.76 8.49
N ARG A 127 -7.05 -5.80 9.10
CA ARG A 127 -5.84 -6.45 8.61
C ARG A 127 -6.11 -7.08 7.23
N LYS A 128 -5.20 -6.80 6.29
CA LYS A 128 -5.23 -7.30 4.92
C LYS A 128 -4.77 -8.77 4.86
N PRO A 129 -5.17 -9.54 3.83
CA PRO A 129 -4.82 -10.96 3.74
C PRO A 129 -3.31 -11.16 3.57
N GLU A 130 -2.76 -12.17 4.25
CA GLU A 130 -1.33 -12.54 4.14
C GLU A 130 -0.97 -13.01 2.73
N GLU A 131 -1.95 -13.60 2.04
CA GLU A 131 -1.84 -14.12 0.68
C GLU A 131 -1.43 -13.02 -0.32
N GLN A 132 -1.64 -11.74 0.02
CA GLN A 132 -1.21 -10.61 -0.81
C GLN A 132 0.29 -10.65 -1.12
N TYR A 133 1.13 -11.01 -0.15
CA TYR A 133 2.59 -10.96 -0.33
C TYR A 133 3.04 -11.98 -1.37
N ALA A 134 2.57 -13.23 -1.23
CA ALA A 134 2.85 -14.28 -2.19
C ALA A 134 2.33 -13.96 -3.61
N ILE A 135 1.19 -13.29 -3.72
CA ILE A 135 0.64 -12.83 -5.01
C ILE A 135 1.51 -11.72 -5.60
N ILE A 136 1.85 -10.70 -4.79
CA ILE A 136 2.66 -9.56 -5.24
C ILE A 136 4.04 -10.03 -5.65
N GLU A 137 4.69 -10.88 -4.86
CA GLU A 137 6.00 -11.50 -5.16
C GLU A 137 5.94 -12.40 -6.39
N ARG A 138 4.80 -13.04 -6.71
CA ARG A 138 4.64 -13.78 -7.96
C ARG A 138 4.55 -12.85 -9.17
N VAL A 139 3.87 -11.72 -9.03
CA VAL A 139 3.56 -10.80 -10.14
C VAL A 139 4.65 -9.75 -10.36
N SER A 140 5.31 -9.30 -9.31
CA SER A 140 6.07 -8.04 -9.27
C SER A 140 7.53 -8.25 -8.87
N PRO A 141 8.49 -7.52 -9.45
CA PRO A 141 9.90 -7.68 -9.15
C PRO A 141 10.32 -7.04 -7.81
N GLU A 142 11.33 -7.62 -7.16
CA GLU A 142 12.05 -6.98 -6.04
C GLU A 142 12.97 -5.84 -6.55
N PRO A 143 13.47 -4.93 -5.69
CA PRO A 143 13.26 -4.83 -4.24
C PRO A 143 11.85 -4.38 -3.85
N TYR A 144 11.37 -4.83 -2.69
CA TYR A 144 10.01 -4.57 -2.19
C TYR A 144 9.98 -3.59 -1.01
N LEU A 145 9.00 -2.69 -1.01
CA LEU A 145 8.70 -1.76 0.08
C LEU A 145 7.23 -1.83 0.47
N GLU A 146 6.95 -1.95 1.76
CA GLU A 146 5.60 -1.76 2.33
C GLU A 146 5.51 -0.41 3.06
N LEU A 147 4.63 0.47 2.59
CA LEU A 147 4.29 1.74 3.23
C LEU A 147 3.06 1.57 4.13
N PHE A 148 3.08 2.25 5.27
CA PHE A 148 2.09 2.16 6.35
C PHE A 148 2.02 0.77 7.00
N ALA A 149 3.16 0.08 7.01
CA ALA A 149 3.28 -1.25 7.59
C ALA A 149 3.08 -1.21 9.12
N ARG A 150 2.43 -2.24 9.65
CA ARG A 150 2.23 -2.47 11.09
C ARG A 150 3.07 -3.61 11.65
N ARG A 151 3.84 -4.28 10.79
CA ARG A 151 4.81 -5.35 11.10
C ARG A 151 5.76 -5.50 9.93
N HIS A 152 6.91 -6.13 10.15
CA HIS A 152 7.82 -6.47 9.05
C HIS A 152 7.39 -7.75 8.33
N GLN A 153 7.57 -7.75 7.01
CA GLN A 153 7.46 -8.92 6.15
C GLN A 153 8.87 -9.36 5.72
N PRO A 154 9.26 -10.64 5.86
CA PRO A 154 10.57 -11.11 5.40
C PRO A 154 10.81 -10.80 3.92
N GLY A 155 11.97 -10.24 3.60
CA GLY A 155 12.33 -9.84 2.23
C GLY A 155 11.80 -8.46 1.79
N TRP A 156 11.03 -7.78 2.65
CA TRP A 156 10.51 -6.44 2.40
C TRP A 156 11.16 -5.44 3.35
N ASP A 157 11.46 -4.25 2.85
CA ASP A 157 11.64 -3.11 3.73
C ASP A 157 10.27 -2.52 4.07
N ALA A 158 10.16 -1.90 5.24
CA ALA A 158 8.90 -1.40 5.75
C ALA A 158 9.02 0.03 6.27
N TRP A 159 7.97 0.82 6.07
CA TRP A 159 7.81 2.15 6.65
C TRP A 159 6.43 2.27 7.29
N GLY A 160 6.36 2.71 8.54
CA GLY A 160 5.10 2.86 9.26
C GLY A 160 5.26 3.33 10.70
N ASN A 161 4.18 3.84 11.28
CA ASN A 161 4.19 4.45 12.62
C ASN A 161 4.17 3.43 13.78
N GLU A 162 3.88 2.17 13.50
CA GLU A 162 3.74 1.11 14.51
C GLU A 162 4.94 0.14 14.54
N ILE A 163 6.00 0.44 13.80
CA ILE A 163 7.22 -0.37 13.68
C ILE A 163 8.46 0.51 13.62
N ALA A 164 9.63 -0.09 13.81
CA ALA A 164 10.90 0.55 13.48
C ALA A 164 11.05 0.62 11.95
N SER A 165 10.90 1.80 11.36
CA SER A 165 10.92 1.94 9.90
C SER A 165 12.31 1.75 9.32
N ASP A 166 12.40 1.03 8.20
CA ASP A 166 13.64 0.68 7.50
C ASP A 166 14.14 1.78 6.54
N ILE A 167 13.30 2.78 6.26
CA ILE A 167 13.63 3.93 5.41
C ILE A 167 13.22 5.24 6.06
N VAL A 168 13.87 6.33 5.65
CA VAL A 168 13.48 7.69 6.00
C VAL A 168 12.74 8.33 4.83
N ILE A 169 11.54 8.85 5.10
CA ILE A 169 10.78 9.65 4.14
C ILE A 169 10.84 11.11 4.62
N PRO A 170 11.48 12.04 3.88
CA PRO A 170 11.55 13.45 4.25
C PRO A 170 10.16 14.03 4.53
N ASP A 171 10.04 14.83 5.59
CA ASP A 171 8.79 15.41 6.10
C ASP A 171 7.76 14.41 6.64
N TYR A 172 7.95 13.10 6.54
CA TYR A 172 7.07 12.08 7.11
C TYR A 172 7.81 11.32 8.22
N PRO A 173 8.00 11.95 9.41
CA PRO A 173 8.66 11.28 10.52
C PRO A 173 7.78 10.16 11.08
N VAL A 174 8.43 9.09 11.54
CA VAL A 174 7.80 8.01 12.29
C VAL A 174 8.40 7.95 13.71
N PRO A 175 7.77 7.25 14.67
CA PRO A 175 8.26 7.23 16.05
C PRO A 175 9.65 6.59 16.23
N SER A 176 10.04 5.66 15.36
CA SER A 176 11.34 4.98 15.45
C SER A 176 11.82 4.46 14.10
N TYR A 177 13.14 4.33 13.96
CA TYR A 177 13.82 3.82 12.77
C TYR A 177 14.69 2.62 13.14
N SER A 178 14.78 1.65 12.23
CA SER A 178 15.68 0.50 12.38
C SER A 178 17.11 0.86 11.96
N ASP A 179 18.06 -0.03 12.25
CA ASP A 179 19.45 0.15 11.82
C ASP A 179 19.59 0.24 10.29
N LYS A 180 18.65 -0.35 9.53
CA LYS A 180 18.63 -0.25 8.06
C LYS A 180 18.42 1.17 7.57
N ALA A 181 17.64 1.98 8.28
CA ALA A 181 17.38 3.37 7.88
C ALA A 181 18.64 4.24 7.98
N ALA A 182 19.57 3.89 8.88
CA ALA A 182 20.85 4.55 9.04
C ALA A 182 21.89 4.09 7.99
N LEU A 183 21.75 2.87 7.46
CA LEU A 183 22.69 2.23 6.53
C LEU A 183 22.64 2.78 5.09
N GLY A 184 21.86 3.83 4.80
CA GLY A 184 21.95 4.61 3.56
C GLY A 184 23.18 5.54 3.44
N LYS A 185 24.19 5.36 4.30
CA LYS A 185 25.46 6.11 4.33
C LYS A 185 26.68 5.21 4.04
N SER A 186 26.76 4.63 2.85
CA SER A 186 27.96 4.04 2.20
C SER A 186 27.46 3.13 1.08
N GLU A 187 27.89 3.20 -0.17
CA GLU A 187 29.17 3.59 -0.76
C GLU A 187 29.04 4.67 -1.85
#